data_AF-A0A2J8Y397-F1
#
_entry.id   AF-A0A2J8Y397-F1
#
_cell.length_a   1.000
_cell.length_b   1.000
_cell.length_c   1.000
_cell.angle_alpha   90.00
_cell.angle_beta   90.00
_cell.angle_gamma   90.00
#
_symmetry.space_group_name_H-M   'P 1'
#
loop_
_entity.id
_entity.type
_entity.pdbx_description
1 polymer ?
#
loop_
_entity_poly.entity_id
_entity_poly.type
_entity_poly.pdbx_seq_one_letter_code
_entity_poly.pdbx_strand_id
1 'polypeptide(L)'
;MAPKGILGAFSTAMNLILEGKVKETVHNAFWDHLKEQLSATPPDFSCALELLKEIKEILLSLLLPRQNRLRIEIEEALDMDLLKQEAEHGALKVLSLSKYVLN
;
A
#
# COMPACT_ATOMS: atom_id res chain seq x y z
N MET A 1 18.79 -35.10 32.42
CA MET A 1 17.63 -34.22 32.17
C MET A 1 18.14 -32.98 31.44
N ALA A 2 18.11 -32.98 30.10
CA ALA A 2 18.69 -31.89 29.29
C ALA A 2 17.72 -30.69 29.20
N PRO A 3 18.21 -29.45 29.22
CA PRO A 3 17.37 -28.26 29.30
C PRO A 3 16.64 -28.00 27.97
N LYS A 4 15.32 -28.16 27.97
CA LYS A 4 14.43 -27.88 26.82
C LYS A 4 14.33 -26.39 26.43
N GLY A 5 15.13 -25.51 27.02
CA GLY A 5 15.00 -24.05 26.88
C GLY A 5 15.64 -23.45 25.61
N ILE A 6 16.79 -23.98 25.16
CA ILE A 6 17.58 -23.34 24.08
C ILE A 6 16.98 -23.64 22.70
N LEU A 7 16.52 -24.87 22.47
CA LEU A 7 15.94 -25.29 21.19
C LEU A 7 14.58 -24.62 20.92
N GLY A 8 13.78 -24.40 21.97
CA GLY A 8 12.51 -23.67 21.86
C GLY A 8 12.70 -22.19 21.54
N ALA A 9 13.64 -21.52 22.21
CA ALA A 9 13.97 -20.12 21.92
C ALA A 9 14.54 -19.93 20.51
N PHE A 10 15.36 -20.86 20.03
CA PHE A 10 15.91 -20.83 18.68
C PHE A 10 14.82 -20.99 17.60
N SER A 11 13.87 -21.90 17.78
CA SER A 11 12.74 -22.09 16.88
C SER A 11 11.86 -20.83 16.78
N THR A 12 11.52 -20.23 17.92
CA THR A 12 10.74 -18.99 17.96
C THR A 12 11.47 -17.81 17.31
N ALA A 13 12.78 -17.67 17.57
CA ALA A 13 13.59 -16.63 16.93
C ALA A 13 13.66 -16.85 15.40
N MET A 14 13.82 -18.09 14.94
CA MET A 14 13.80 -18.42 13.52
C MET A 14 12.46 -18.11 12.86
N ASN A 15 11.33 -18.41 13.51
CA ASN A 15 10.01 -18.06 12.98
C ASN A 15 9.80 -16.55 12.91
N LEU A 16 10.17 -15.79 13.93
CA LEU A 16 10.07 -14.33 13.90
C LEU A 16 10.96 -13.69 12.82
N ILE A 17 12.17 -14.23 12.62
CA ILE A 17 13.08 -13.81 11.54
C ILE A 17 12.50 -14.18 10.18
N LEU A 18 11.91 -15.37 10.03
CA LEU A 18 11.28 -15.80 8.78
C LEU A 18 10.03 -14.99 8.47
N GLU A 19 9.15 -14.78 9.44
CA GLU A 19 7.97 -13.91 9.30
C GLU A 19 8.38 -12.48 8.93
N GLY A 20 9.42 -11.93 9.58
CA GLY A 20 9.97 -10.62 9.25
C GLY A 20 10.54 -10.55 7.83
N LYS A 21 11.35 -11.53 7.45
CA LYS A 21 11.96 -11.61 6.11
C LYS A 21 10.94 -11.88 5.01
N VAL A 22 9.95 -12.74 5.25
CA VAL A 22 8.87 -13.02 4.30
C VAL A 22 8.01 -11.77 4.14
N LYS A 23 7.68 -11.08 5.23
CA LYS A 23 6.94 -9.81 5.18
C LYS A 23 7.71 -8.74 4.40
N GLU A 24 9.01 -8.62 4.62
CA GLU A 24 9.88 -7.70 3.87
C GLU A 24 10.00 -8.11 2.39
N THR A 25 10.18 -9.40 2.10
CA THR A 25 10.31 -9.92 0.73
C THR A 25 9.02 -9.71 -0.07
N VAL A 26 7.86 -10.00 0.54
CA VAL A 26 6.55 -9.80 -0.09
C VAL A 26 6.26 -8.31 -0.29
N HIS A 27 6.59 -7.47 0.68
CA HIS A 27 6.45 -6.03 0.57
C HIS A 27 7.32 -5.48 -0.57
N ASN A 28 8.59 -5.88 -0.63
CA ASN A 28 9.50 -5.47 -1.69
C ASN A 28 9.04 -5.99 -3.06
N ALA A 29 8.60 -7.25 -3.15
CA ALA A 29 8.08 -7.81 -4.41
C ALA A 29 6.86 -7.05 -4.93
N PHE A 30 5.96 -6.60 -4.03
CA PHE A 30 4.84 -5.76 -4.42
C PHE A 30 5.30 -4.42 -5.00
N TRP A 31 6.21 -3.71 -4.32
CA TRP A 31 6.71 -2.42 -4.81
C TRP A 31 7.56 -2.54 -6.08
N ASP A 32 8.33 -3.62 -6.21
CA ASP A 32 9.08 -3.93 -7.42
C ASP A 32 8.13 -4.18 -8.60
N HIS A 33 7.05 -4.94 -8.38
CA HIS A 33 6.03 -5.18 -9.39
C HIS A 33 5.30 -3.89 -9.79
N LEU A 34 4.90 -3.07 -8.81
CA LEU A 34 4.30 -1.76 -9.07
C LEU A 34 5.23 -0.86 -9.89
N LYS A 35 6.53 -0.84 -9.54
CA LYS A 35 7.52 -0.05 -10.25
C LYS A 35 7.71 -0.54 -11.69
N GLU A 36 7.70 -1.85 -11.92
CA GLU A 36 7.79 -2.45 -13.24
C GLU A 36 6.60 -2.04 -14.12
N GLN A 37 5.37 -2.16 -13.60
CA GLN A 37 4.15 -1.76 -14.31
C GLN A 37 4.15 -0.27 -14.68
N LEU A 38 4.54 0.60 -13.75
CA LEU A 38 4.61 2.05 -13.98
C LEU A 38 5.75 2.45 -14.94
N SER A 39 6.79 1.63 -15.07
CA SER A 39 7.92 1.88 -15.97
C SER A 39 7.72 1.29 -17.38
N ALA A 40 6.66 0.49 -17.58
CA ALA A 40 6.33 -0.10 -18.87
C ALA A 40 5.96 0.96 -19.92
N THR A 41 5.95 0.58 -21.20
CA THR A 41 5.57 1.46 -22.31
C THR A 41 4.52 0.76 -23.20
N PRO A 42 3.23 1.12 -23.13
CA PRO A 42 2.65 2.14 -22.24
C PRO A 42 2.65 1.70 -20.76
N PRO A 43 2.60 2.64 -19.79
CA PRO A 43 2.52 2.31 -18.37
C PRO A 43 1.22 1.56 -18.04
N ASP A 44 1.31 0.59 -17.14
CA ASP A 44 0.15 -0.08 -16.56
C ASP A 44 -0.12 0.50 -15.16
N PHE A 45 -1.31 1.08 -14.98
CA PHE A 45 -1.72 1.70 -13.73
C PHE A 45 -2.67 0.82 -12.91
N SER A 46 -2.99 -0.41 -13.34
CA SER A 46 -3.96 -1.28 -12.66
C SER A 46 -3.61 -1.48 -11.17
N CYS A 47 -2.38 -1.86 -10.86
CA CYS A 47 -1.94 -2.05 -9.46
C CYS A 47 -1.93 -0.73 -8.67
N ALA A 48 -1.55 0.38 -9.30
CA ALA A 48 -1.56 1.70 -8.66
C ALA A 48 -3.00 2.13 -8.29
N LEU A 49 -3.97 1.90 -9.18
CA LEU A 49 -5.38 2.23 -8.94
C LEU A 49 -5.98 1.37 -7.84
N GLU A 50 -5.65 0.08 -7.78
CA GLU A 50 -6.07 -0.80 -6.68
C GLU A 50 -5.50 -0.33 -5.34
N LEU A 51 -4.20 0.02 -5.29
CA LEU A 51 -3.57 0.56 -4.09
C LEU A 51 -4.23 1.86 -3.62
N LEU A 52 -4.56 2.77 -4.54
CA LEU A 52 -5.23 4.04 -4.19
C LEU A 52 -6.64 3.82 -3.66
N LYS A 53 -7.36 2.82 -4.20
CA LYS A 53 -8.67 2.42 -3.69
C LYS A 53 -8.57 1.88 -2.26
N GLU A 54 -7.61 0.99 -1.99
CA GLU A 54 -7.39 0.45 -0.64
C GLU A 54 -7.03 1.55 0.36
N ILE A 55 -6.14 2.48 -0.03
CA ILE A 55 -5.79 3.66 0.80
C ILE A 55 -7.04 4.49 1.11
N LYS A 56 -7.91 4.76 0.11
CA LYS A 56 -9.17 5.47 0.31
C LYS A 56 -10.05 4.78 1.35
N GLU A 57 -10.25 3.47 1.22
CA GLU A 57 -11.09 2.69 2.12
C GLU A 57 -10.53 2.70 3.55
N ILE A 58 -9.21 2.52 3.71
CA ILE A 58 -8.53 2.61 5.01
C ILE A 58 -8.73 4.00 5.62
N LEU A 59 -8.44 5.08 4.87
CA LEU A 59 -8.59 6.44 5.36
C LEU A 59 -10.03 6.73 5.81
N LEU A 60 -11.02 6.35 5.01
CA LEU A 60 -12.43 6.51 5.36
C LEU A 60 -12.86 5.69 6.58
N SER A 61 -12.29 4.49 6.75
CA SER A 61 -12.56 3.62 7.91
C SER A 61 -12.02 4.19 9.23
N LEU A 62 -10.96 5.01 9.16
CA LEU A 62 -10.35 5.67 10.31
C LEU A 62 -11.07 6.96 10.71
N LEU A 63 -12.01 7.47 9.89
CA LEU A 63 -12.73 8.70 10.17
C LEU A 63 -13.80 8.50 11.25
N LEU A 64 -13.88 9.46 12.16
CA LEU A 64 -14.98 9.56 13.10
C LEU A 64 -16.23 10.11 12.39
N PRO A 65 -17.46 9.72 12.81
CA PRO A 65 -18.71 10.12 12.16
C PRO A 65 -18.94 11.64 12.01
N ARG A 66 -18.24 12.48 12.79
CA ARG A 66 -18.37 13.95 12.75
C ARG A 66 -17.37 14.63 11.81
N GLN A 67 -16.43 13.90 11.23
CA GLN A 67 -15.36 14.44 10.37
C GLN A 67 -15.80 14.57 8.92
N ASN A 68 -16.95 15.22 8.68
CA ASN A 68 -17.56 15.34 7.35
C ASN A 68 -16.67 16.10 6.35
N ARG A 69 -15.95 17.13 6.81
CA ARG A 69 -15.01 17.87 5.96
C ARG A 69 -13.87 16.99 5.46
N LEU A 70 -13.22 16.25 6.35
CA LEU A 70 -12.09 15.38 6.01
C LEU A 70 -12.55 14.23 5.09
N ARG A 71 -13.76 13.71 5.31
CA ARG A 71 -14.40 12.73 4.42
C ARG A 71 -14.51 13.25 3.00
N ILE A 72 -15.05 14.45 2.82
CA ILE A 72 -15.20 15.08 1.49
C ILE A 72 -13.83 15.29 0.86
N GLU A 73 -12.86 15.83 1.60
CA GLU A 73 -11.50 16.04 1.09
C GLU A 73 -10.84 14.72 0.62
N ILE A 74 -11.04 13.60 1.34
CA ILE A 74 -10.55 12.27 0.94
C ILE A 74 -11.31 11.75 -0.29
N GLU A 75 -12.63 11.90 -0.33
CA GLU A 75 -13.45 11.43 -1.45
C GLU A 75 -13.12 12.16 -2.76
N GLU A 76 -12.86 13.47 -2.69
CA GLU A 76 -12.45 14.30 -3.83
C GLU A 76 -11.01 14.03 -4.26
N ALA A 77 -10.06 13.91 -3.31
CA ALA A 77 -8.66 13.67 -3.65
C ALA A 77 -8.41 12.26 -4.21
N LEU A 78 -9.21 11.28 -3.78
CA LEU A 78 -9.17 9.89 -4.25
C LEU A 78 -10.45 9.56 -5.04
N ASP A 79 -10.84 10.45 -5.96
CA ASP A 79 -11.91 10.16 -6.92
C ASP A 79 -11.42 9.07 -7.89
N MET A 80 -11.95 7.86 -7.73
CA MET A 80 -11.49 6.69 -8.49
C MET A 80 -11.89 6.75 -9.97
N ASP A 81 -12.99 7.42 -10.30
CA ASP A 81 -13.43 7.57 -11.68
C ASP A 81 -12.51 8.56 -12.41
N LEU A 82 -12.15 9.66 -11.74
CA LEU A 82 -11.18 10.61 -12.27
C LEU A 82 -9.78 9.98 -12.42
N LEU A 83 -9.29 9.29 -11.39
CA LEU A 83 -7.97 8.62 -11.42
C LEU A 83 -7.89 7.57 -12.54
N LYS A 84 -8.98 6.83 -12.77
CA LYS A 84 -9.06 5.87 -13.86
C LYS A 84 -9.02 6.55 -15.23
N GLN A 85 -9.76 7.64 -15.41
CA GLN A 85 -9.69 8.43 -16.66
C GLN A 85 -8.29 8.98 -16.91
N GLU A 86 -7.64 9.53 -15.88
CA GLU A 86 -6.28 10.02 -15.98
C GLU A 86 -5.29 8.91 -16.35
N ALA A 87 -5.46 7.71 -15.79
CA ALA A 87 -4.64 6.54 -16.12
C ALA A 87 -4.81 6.09 -17.58
N GLU A 88 -6.05 6.01 -18.06
CA GLU A 88 -6.38 5.62 -19.45
C GLU A 88 -5.78 6.59 -20.48
N HIS A 89 -5.63 7.87 -20.12
CA HIS A 89 -5.01 8.89 -20.94
C HIS A 89 -3.50 9.08 -20.69
N GLY A 90 -2.88 8.27 -19.82
CA GLY A 90 -1.47 8.40 -19.45
C GLY A 90 -1.13 9.70 -18.72
N ALA A 91 -2.13 10.38 -18.18
CA ALA A 91 -2.03 11.67 -17.51
C ALA A 91 -1.95 11.53 -15.97
N LEU A 92 -2.11 10.32 -15.43
CA LEU A 92 -2.07 10.07 -13.99
C LEU A 92 -0.71 10.49 -13.41
N LYS A 93 -0.69 11.59 -12.65
CA LYS A 93 0.52 12.11 -12.00
C LYS A 93 0.61 11.56 -10.58
N VAL A 94 1.36 10.48 -10.39
CA VAL A 94 1.66 9.91 -9.06
C VAL A 94 2.24 10.95 -8.08
N LEU A 95 2.89 12.01 -8.58
CA LEU A 95 3.52 13.08 -7.79
C LEU A 95 2.53 14.02 -7.06
N SER A 96 1.26 14.09 -7.44
CA SER A 96 0.28 14.90 -6.69
C SER A 96 -0.21 14.19 -5.41
N LEU A 97 -0.14 12.86 -5.39
CA LEU A 97 -0.62 12.02 -4.28
C LEU A 97 0.35 11.97 -3.10
N SER A 98 1.66 12.13 -3.34
CA SER A 98 2.67 12.16 -2.26
C SER A 98 2.43 13.32 -1.27
N LYS A 99 1.74 14.37 -1.70
CA LYS A 99 1.35 15.51 -0.86
C LYS A 99 0.35 15.15 0.24
N TYR A 100 -0.35 14.02 0.10
CA TYR A 100 -1.33 13.54 1.07
C TYR A 100 -0.79 12.40 1.97
N VAL A 101 0.34 11.78 1.60
CA VAL A 101 0.95 10.63 2.30
C VAL A 101 2.06 11.05 3.26
N LEU A 102 2.75 12.18 3.01
CA LEU A 102 3.85 12.67 3.84
C LEU A 102 3.45 13.98 4.53
N ASN A 103 3.00 13.86 5.78
CA ASN A 103 3.01 14.94 6.77
C ASN A 103 3.56 14.40 8.09
#